data_AF-A0A7J2LX01-F1
#
_entry.id   AF-A0A7J2LX01-F1
#
_cell.length_a   1.000
_cell.length_b   1.000
_cell.length_c   1.000
_cell.angle_alpha   90.00
_cell.angle_beta   90.00
_cell.angle_gamma   90.00
#
_symmetry.space_group_name_H-M   'P 1'
#
loop_
_entity.id
_entity.type
_entity.pdbx_description
1 polymer ?
#
loop_
_entity_poly.entity_id
_entity_poly.type
_entity_poly.pdbx_seq_one_letter_code
_entity_poly.pdbx_strand_id
1 'polypeptide(L)' 'DTKVFVKGDDVIVQGINIEEVGQTAANIEQATRIKNKDPRKFLDGIYVYEKHEGLEE' A
#
# COMPACT_ATOMS: atom_id res chain seq x y z
N ASP A 1 1.81 10.14 12.79
CA ASP A 1 3.10 10.06 12.06
C ASP A 1 3.22 8.71 11.38
N THR A 2 3.25 8.73 10.06
CA THR A 2 3.34 7.54 9.21
C THR A 2 4.65 7.59 8.44
N LYS A 3 5.43 6.50 8.50
CA LYS A 3 6.68 6.34 7.75
C LYS A 3 6.45 5.34 6.61
N VAL A 4 7.02 5.66 5.46
CA VAL A 4 6.97 4.81 4.27
C VAL A 4 8.39 4.39 3.93
N PHE A 5 8.59 3.08 3.81
CA PHE A 5 9.85 2.47 3.40
C PHE A 5 9.64 1.72 2.09
N VAL A 6 10.57 1.87 1.16
CA VAL A 6 10.56 1.14 -0.12
C VAL A 6 11.71 0.15 -0.09
N LYS A 7 11.38 -1.15 -0.20
CA LYS A 7 12.34 -2.26 -0.22
C LYS A 7 12.16 -3.04 -1.52
N GLY A 8 12.89 -2.64 -2.57
CA GLY A 8 12.75 -3.25 -3.89
C GLY A 8 11.32 -3.05 -4.41
N ASP A 9 10.59 -4.15 -4.57
CA ASP A 9 9.20 -4.16 -5.04
C ASP A 9 8.17 -3.96 -3.91
N ASP A 10 8.61 -3.99 -2.64
CA ASP A 10 7.74 -3.88 -1.48
C ASP A 10 7.66 -2.44 -0.95
N VAL A 11 6.44 -1.99 -0.63
CA VAL A 11 6.19 -0.71 0.04
C VAL A 11 5.62 -0.99 1.42
N ILE A 12 6.41 -0.65 2.44
CA ILE A 12 6.07 -0.88 3.84
C ILE A 12 5.64 0.45 4.46
N VAL A 13 4.38 0.52 4.89
CA VAL A 13 3.80 1.68 5.58
C VAL A 13 3.66 1.33 7.06
N GLN A 14 4.34 2.07 7.93
CA GLN A 14 4.35 1.85 9.38
C GLN A 14 4.02 3.14 10.12
N GLY A 15 3.29 3.02 11.22
CA GLY A 15 2.91 4.16 12.03
C GLY A 15 2.19 3.73 13.30
N ILE A 16 2.09 4.66 14.25
CA ILE A 16 1.42 4.41 15.53
C ILE A 16 -0.11 4.38 15.35
N ASN A 17 -0.63 5.22 14.46
CA ASN A 17 -2.07 5.29 14.18
C ASN A 17 -2.43 4.40 12.97
N ILE A 18 -3.22 3.35 13.22
CA ILE A 18 -3.68 2.41 12.20
C ILE A 18 -4.55 3.08 11.13
N GLU A 19 -5.33 4.10 11.47
CA GLU A 19 -6.19 4.81 10.51
C GLU A 19 -5.34 5.62 9.53
N GLU A 20 -4.31 6.32 10.02
CA GLU A 20 -3.39 7.08 9.17
C GLU A 20 -2.59 6.15 8.24
N VAL A 21 -2.12 5.01 8.76
CA VAL A 21 -1.41 3.99 7.98
C VAL A 21 -2.32 3.41 6.91
N GLY A 22 -3.53 2.99 7.29
CA GLY A 22 -4.51 2.41 6.38
C GLY A 22 -4.96 3.39 5.29
N GLN A 23 -5.21 4.65 5.65
CA GLN A 23 -5.56 5.69 4.69
C GLN A 23 -4.42 5.96 3.72
N THR A 24 -3.17 5.98 4.21
CA THR A 24 -1.98 6.17 3.37
C THR A 24 -1.82 5.02 2.38
N ALA A 25 -1.97 3.77 2.84
CA ALA A 25 -1.90 2.59 1.97
C ALA A 25 -3.01 2.59 0.90
N ALA A 26 -4.25 2.94 1.29
CA ALA A 26 -5.38 3.04 0.37
C ALA A 26 -5.16 4.12 -0.71
N ASN A 27 -4.58 5.25 -0.34
CA ASN A 27 -4.26 6.33 -1.28
C ASN A 27 -3.25 5.86 -2.35
N ILE A 28 -2.25 5.08 -1.96
CA ILE A 28 -1.22 4.54 -2.88
C ILE A 28 -1.84 3.56 -3.89
N GLU A 29 -2.68 2.64 -3.42
CA GLU A 29 -3.39 1.69 -4.29
C GLU A 29 -4.31 2.42 -5.28
N GLN A 30 -5.10 3.38 -4.81
CA GLN A 30 -6.00 4.14 -5.67
C GLN A 30 -5.27 5.01 -6.70
N ALA A 31 -4.11 5.56 -6.33
CA ALA A 31 -3.30 6.37 -7.23
C ALA A 31 -2.68 5.55 -8.37
N THR A 32 -2.32 4.29 -8.10
CA THR A 32 -1.65 3.40 -9.07
C THR A 32 -2.60 2.51 -9.85
N ARG A 33 -3.88 2.46 -9.47
CA ARG A 33 -4.92 1.69 -10.18
C ARG A 33 -5.08 2.15 -11.64
N ILE A 34 -4.99 1.20 -12.55
CA ILE A 34 -5.20 1.43 -13.98
C ILE A 34 -6.67 1.84 -14.27
N LYS A 35 -6.86 2.93 -15.03
CA LYS A 35 -8.19 3.50 -15.34
C LYS A 35 -8.66 3.22 -16.78
N ASN A 36 -7.75 3.20 -17.75
CA ASN A 36 -8.07 3.21 -19.18
C ASN A 36 -7.82 1.87 -19.89
N LYS A 37 -7.55 0.79 -19.14
CA LYS A 37 -7.34 -0.56 -19.68
C LYS A 37 -8.14 -1.59 -18.89
N ASP A 38 -8.30 -2.78 -19.46
CA ASP A 38 -8.94 -3.90 -18.78
C ASP A 38 -8.07 -4.40 -17.61
N PRO A 39 -8.52 -4.25 -16.35
CA PRO A 39 -7.74 -4.64 -15.18
C PRO A 39 -7.53 -6.16 -15.08
N ARG A 40 -8.27 -6.98 -15.83
CA ARG A 40 -8.08 -8.44 -15.84
C ARG A 40 -6.90 -8.87 -16.71
N LYS A 41 -6.46 -7.99 -17.62
CA LYS A 41 -5.31 -8.22 -18.51
C LYS A 41 -4.09 -7.41 -18.09
N PHE A 42 -4.31 -6.21 -17.57
CA PHE A 42 -3.27 -5.30 -17.13
C PHE A 42 -3.38 -5.16 -15.61
N LEU A 43 -2.53 -5.90 -14.91
CA LEU A 43 -2.48 -5.99 -13.44
C LEU A 43 -1.46 -5.00 -12.85
N ASP A 44 -1.18 -3.92 -13.56
CA ASP A 44 -0.24 -2.90 -13.12
C ASP A 44 -0.89 -2.08 -11.99
N GLY A 45 -0.26 -2.10 -10.83
CA GLY A 45 -0.71 -1.40 -9.63
C GLY A 45 0.06 -1.83 -8.40
N ILE A 46 -0.03 -1.04 -7.34
CA ILE A 46 0.44 -1.41 -6.01
C ILE A 46 -0.75 -1.91 -5.21
N TYR A 47 -0.64 -3.09 -4.63
CA TYR A 47 -1.73 -3.76 -3.91
C TYR A 47 -1.33 -4.03 -2.46
N VAL A 48 -2.29 -3.88 -1.55
CA VAL A 48 -2.10 -4.28 -0.15
C VAL A 48 -2.20 -5.81 -0.07
N TYR A 49 -1.05 -6.49 0.01
CA TYR A 49 -1.00 -7.94 0.09
C TYR A 49 -0.98 -8.47 1.53
N GLU A 50 -0.59 -7.66 2.50
CA GLU A 50 -0.45 -8.05 3.90
C GLU A 50 -0.81 -6.89 4.85
N LYS A 51 -1.36 -7.23 6.03
CA LYS A 51 -1.65 -6.29 7.11
C LYS A 51 -1.26 -6.95 8.43
N HIS A 52 -0.45 -6.25 9.21
CA HIS A 52 0.00 -6.70 10.53
C HIS A 52 -0.39 -5.69 11.60
N GLU A 53 -0.71 -6.20 12.78
CA GLU A 53 -0.94 -5.41 13.98
C GLU A 53 0.18 -5.73 14.99
N GLY A 54 0.94 -4.71 15.37
CA GLY A 54 2.13 -4.87 16.22
C GLY A 54 3.44 -4.67 15.45
N LEU A 55 4.50 -4.32 16.18
CA LEU A 55 5.86 -4.29 15.63
C LEU A 55 6.40 -5.73 15.63
N GLU A 56 6.57 -6.33 14.46
CA GLU A 56 7.44 -7.48 14.33
C GLU A 56 8.89 -6.98 14.38
N GLU A 57 9.69 -7.56 15.29
CA GLU A 57 11.11 -7.25 15.51
C GLU A 57 11.99 -7.59 14.29
#